data_AF-A0A7J8WWE8-F1
#
_entry.id   AF-A0A7J8WWE8-F1
#
_cell.length_a   1.000
_cell.length_b   1.000
_cell.length_c   1.000
_cell.angle_alpha   90.00
_cell.angle_beta   90.00
_cell.angle_gamma   90.00
#
_symmetry.space_group_name_H-M   'P 1'
#
loop_
_entity.id
_entity.type
_entity.pdbx_description
1 polymer ?
#
loop_
_entity_poly.entity_id
_entity_poly.type
_entity_poly.pdbx_seq_one_letter_code
_entity_poly.pdbx_strand_id
1 'polypeptide(L)'
;MATNDYESGLKMMEELTTDAQQIQDQLLGEILSKNAETEYLQGFLHGQTDKQLFKKNVPIVTYEHLKPYIDRIANGEASSDILLVEPLTGSGTSGGLPKLVPTTAESAHKAATFNKLYRPVMI
;
A
#
# COMPACT_ATOMS: atom_id res chain seq x y z
N MET A 1 15.96 -5.46 29.46
CA MET A 1 15.88 -4.97 28.06
C MET A 1 14.87 -5.76 27.26
N ALA A 2 14.93 -7.11 27.20
CA ALA A 2 13.96 -7.94 26.47
C ALA A 2 12.49 -7.81 26.92
N THR A 3 12.23 -7.54 28.20
CA THR A 3 10.86 -7.39 28.74
C THR A 3 10.14 -6.14 28.22
N ASN A 4 10.89 -5.05 27.98
CA ASN A 4 10.33 -3.76 27.57
C ASN A 4 9.90 -3.76 26.08
N ASP A 5 10.62 -4.51 25.24
CA ASP A 5 10.31 -4.65 23.80
C ASP A 5 9.10 -5.57 23.58
N TYR A 6 8.93 -6.58 24.44
CA TYR A 6 7.77 -7.47 24.42
C TYR A 6 6.48 -6.75 24.85
N GLU A 7 6.51 -6.04 25.97
CA GLU A 7 5.35 -5.29 26.47
C GLU A 7 4.93 -4.17 25.51
N SER A 8 5.90 -3.46 24.91
CA SER A 8 5.60 -2.46 23.89
C SER A 8 5.02 -3.07 22.61
N GLY A 9 5.49 -4.24 22.19
CA GLY A 9 4.91 -4.99 21.07
C GLY A 9 3.46 -5.39 21.32
N LEU A 10 3.16 -5.96 22.50
CA LEU A 10 1.80 -6.33 22.87
C LEU A 10 0.86 -5.12 22.97
N LYS A 11 1.33 -4.02 23.57
CA LYS A 11 0.56 -2.78 23.66
C LYS A 11 0.24 -2.22 22.27
N MET A 12 1.22 -2.21 21.37
CA MET A 12 1.02 -1.78 19.99
C MET A 12 0.06 -2.70 19.23
N MET A 13 0.11 -4.02 19.46
CA MET A 13 -0.88 -4.95 18.89
C MET A 13 -2.29 -4.62 19.37
N GLU A 14 -2.49 -4.44 20.68
CA GLU A 14 -3.80 -4.13 21.26
C GLU A 14 -4.37 -2.82 20.69
N GLU A 15 -3.54 -1.77 20.59
CA GLU A 15 -3.93 -0.49 19.98
C GLU A 15 -4.35 -0.68 18.51
N LEU A 16 -3.53 -1.37 17.72
CA LEU A 16 -3.80 -1.58 16.28
C LEU A 16 -5.03 -2.45 16.02
N THR A 17 -5.30 -3.45 16.87
CA THR A 17 -6.43 -4.37 16.69
C THR A 17 -7.73 -3.80 17.26
N THR A 18 -7.67 -3.00 18.32
CA THR A 18 -8.86 -2.34 18.90
C THR A 18 -9.42 -1.28 17.96
N ASP A 19 -8.57 -0.43 17.39
CA ASP A 19 -8.98 0.71 16.56
C ASP A 19 -8.90 0.42 15.05
N ALA A 20 -8.88 -0.87 14.67
CA ALA A 20 -8.59 -1.32 13.30
C ALA A 20 -9.46 -0.65 12.23
N GLN A 21 -10.75 -0.44 12.51
CA GLN A 21 -11.65 0.22 11.55
C GLN A 21 -11.26 1.68 11.31
N GLN A 22 -11.00 2.43 12.38
CA GLN A 22 -10.61 3.84 12.26
C GLN A 22 -9.27 3.98 11.55
N ILE A 23 -8.30 3.13 11.90
CA ILE A 23 -6.96 3.12 11.29
C ILE A 23 -7.06 2.80 9.80
N GLN A 24 -7.86 1.81 9.40
CA GLN A 24 -8.05 1.47 7.99
C GLN A 24 -8.75 2.59 7.20
N ASP A 25 -9.73 3.26 7.81
CA ASP A 25 -10.46 4.35 7.16
C ASP A 25 -9.56 5.58 6.95
N GLN A 26 -8.73 5.90 7.93
CA GLN A 26 -7.71 6.94 7.81
C GLN A 26 -6.67 6.58 6.73
N LEU A 27 -6.14 5.35 6.77
CA LEU A 27 -5.13 4.90 5.82
C LEU A 27 -5.65 4.94 4.38
N LEU A 28 -6.89 4.49 4.14
CA LEU A 28 -7.51 4.59 2.82
C LEU A 28 -7.63 6.04 2.38
N GLY A 29 -8.08 6.95 3.26
CA GLY A 29 -8.18 8.38 2.96
C GLY A 29 -6.84 9.00 2.58
N GLU A 30 -5.76 8.65 3.29
CA GLU A 30 -4.39 9.09 2.98
C GLU A 30 -3.93 8.57 1.62
N ILE A 31 -4.13 7.29 1.32
CA ILE A 31 -3.79 6.69 0.01
C ILE A 31 -4.53 7.40 -1.12
N LEU A 32 -5.84 7.61 -0.98
CA LEU A 32 -6.64 8.25 -2.01
C LEU A 32 -6.24 9.71 -2.20
N SER A 33 -5.99 10.45 -1.11
CA SER A 33 -5.60 11.86 -1.19
C SER A 33 -4.22 12.04 -1.82
N LYS A 34 -3.25 11.19 -1.45
CA LYS A 34 -1.89 11.24 -1.99
C LYS A 34 -1.87 10.93 -3.48
N ASN A 35 -2.73 10.03 -3.96
CA ASN A 35 -2.72 9.54 -5.34
C ASN A 35 -3.91 10.04 -6.18
N ALA A 36 -4.66 11.05 -5.71
CA ALA A 36 -5.90 11.50 -6.35
C ALA A 36 -5.74 11.91 -7.83
N GLU A 37 -4.54 12.42 -8.17
CA GLU A 37 -4.20 12.93 -9.49
C GLU A 37 -3.45 11.92 -10.37
N THR A 38 -3.21 10.68 -9.90
CA THR A 38 -2.58 9.65 -10.74
C THR A 38 -3.56 9.22 -11.84
N GLU A 39 -3.07 8.96 -13.06
CA GLU A 39 -3.89 8.54 -14.21
C GLU A 39 -4.90 7.44 -13.83
N TYR A 40 -4.47 6.45 -13.04
CA TYR A 40 -5.32 5.35 -12.61
C TYR A 40 -6.49 5.81 -11.72
N LEU A 41 -6.24 6.55 -10.65
CA LEU A 41 -7.34 6.98 -9.76
C LEU A 41 -8.18 8.11 -10.38
N GLN A 42 -7.58 9.00 -11.17
CA GLN A 42 -8.30 10.02 -11.94
C GLN A 42 -9.37 9.38 -12.83
N GLY A 43 -9.05 8.26 -13.49
CA GLY A 43 -9.97 7.54 -14.37
C GLY A 43 -11.24 6.98 -13.69
N PHE A 44 -11.21 6.76 -12.36
CA PHE A 44 -12.35 6.19 -11.61
C PHE A 44 -12.98 7.16 -10.61
N LEU A 45 -12.19 8.07 -10.06
CA LEU A 45 -12.59 8.94 -8.95
C LEU A 45 -12.56 10.42 -9.28
N HIS A 46 -11.92 10.84 -10.37
CA HIS A 46 -11.85 12.25 -10.79
C HIS A 46 -11.44 13.19 -9.63
N GLY A 47 -10.40 12.82 -8.89
CA GLY A 47 -9.88 13.58 -7.74
C GLY A 47 -10.64 13.38 -6.42
N GLN A 48 -11.73 12.61 -6.40
CA GLN A 48 -12.50 12.36 -5.17
C GLN A 48 -11.83 11.30 -4.29
N THR A 49 -11.91 11.47 -2.97
CA THR A 49 -11.22 10.62 -1.98
C THR A 49 -12.18 9.91 -1.02
N ASP A 50 -13.48 9.94 -1.30
CA ASP A 50 -14.50 9.32 -0.47
C ASP A 50 -14.46 7.79 -0.53
N LYS A 51 -14.57 7.14 0.63
CA LYS A 51 -14.54 5.68 0.77
C LYS A 51 -15.67 4.98 0.03
N GLN A 52 -16.89 5.53 0.02
CA GLN A 52 -18.02 4.88 -0.66
C GLN A 52 -17.87 4.98 -2.18
N LEU A 53 -17.36 6.11 -2.67
CA LEU A 53 -17.04 6.27 -4.08
C LEU A 53 -15.90 5.36 -4.52
N PHE A 54 -14.85 5.21 -3.71
CA PHE A 54 -13.81 4.21 -3.94
C PHE A 54 -14.40 2.81 -4.10
N LYS A 55 -15.23 2.37 -3.14
CA LYS A 55 -15.87 1.05 -3.19
C LYS A 55 -16.80 0.85 -4.39
N LYS A 56 -17.42 1.93 -4.88
CA LYS A 56 -18.38 1.88 -5.99
C LYS A 56 -17.69 1.91 -7.36
N ASN A 57 -16.65 2.73 -7.50
CA ASN A 57 -16.11 3.10 -8.80
C ASN A 57 -14.77 2.44 -9.13
N VAL A 58 -13.95 2.07 -8.14
CA VAL A 58 -12.65 1.42 -8.39
C VAL A 58 -12.84 -0.10 -8.47
N PRO A 59 -12.54 -0.73 -9.62
CA PRO A 59 -12.75 -2.16 -9.79
C PRO A 59 -11.73 -2.99 -9.02
N ILE A 60 -12.13 -4.20 -8.65
CA ILE A 60 -11.18 -5.24 -8.21
C ILE A 60 -10.46 -5.77 -9.45
N VAL A 61 -9.14 -5.63 -9.48
CA VAL A 61 -8.30 -5.94 -10.66
C VAL A 61 -7.29 -7.04 -10.39
N THR A 62 -6.85 -7.69 -11.47
CA THR A 62 -5.68 -8.58 -11.47
C THR A 62 -4.43 -7.84 -11.97
N TYR A 63 -3.27 -8.49 -11.88
CA TYR A 63 -2.00 -7.94 -12.36
C TYR A 63 -2.05 -7.55 -13.85
N GLU A 64 -2.74 -8.35 -14.66
CA GLU A 64 -2.81 -8.18 -16.11
C GLU A 64 -3.50 -6.88 -16.50
N HIS A 65 -4.44 -6.38 -15.68
CA HIS A 65 -5.08 -5.08 -15.86
C HIS A 65 -4.14 -3.92 -15.52
N LEU A 66 -3.22 -4.12 -14.57
CA LEU A 66 -2.24 -3.11 -14.15
C LEU A 66 -0.96 -3.14 -14.99
N LYS A 67 -0.69 -4.25 -15.68
CA LYS A 67 0.54 -4.47 -16.44
C LYS A 67 0.87 -3.33 -17.42
N PRO A 68 -0.08 -2.75 -18.20
CA PRO A 68 0.23 -1.64 -19.10
C PRO A 68 0.79 -0.42 -18.37
N TYR A 69 0.24 -0.09 -17.21
CA TYR A 69 0.72 1.01 -16.37
C TYR A 69 2.11 0.70 -15.78
N ILE A 70 2.32 -0.53 -15.30
CA ILE A 70 3.59 -0.98 -14.73
C ILE A 70 4.70 -0.98 -15.79
N ASP A 71 4.41 -1.45 -17.01
CA ASP A 71 5.36 -1.46 -18.12
C ASP A 71 5.80 -0.03 -18.50
N ARG A 72 4.86 0.93 -18.51
CA ARG A 72 5.16 2.35 -18.77
C ARG A 72 6.11 2.94 -17.73
N ILE A 73 5.85 2.67 -16.44
CA ILE A 73 6.74 3.11 -15.36
C ILE A 73 8.11 2.43 -15.47
N ALA A 74 8.14 1.13 -15.79
CA ALA A 74 9.40 0.40 -15.99
C ALA A 74 10.23 0.92 -17.17
N ASN A 75 9.57 1.49 -18.19
CA ASN A 75 10.19 2.15 -19.34
C ASN A 75 10.59 3.61 -19.07
N GLY A 76 10.41 4.11 -17.84
CA GLY A 76 10.93 5.41 -17.39
C GLY A 76 9.90 6.53 -17.30
N GLU A 77 8.61 6.26 -17.52
CA GLU A 77 7.57 7.24 -17.18
C GLU A 77 7.47 7.42 -15.65
N ALA A 78 7.20 8.64 -15.19
CA ALA A 78 7.12 8.93 -13.76
C ALA A 78 5.94 8.18 -13.12
N SER A 79 6.20 7.43 -12.04
CA SER A 79 5.15 6.67 -11.37
C SER A 79 4.04 7.56 -10.82
N SER A 80 4.40 8.79 -10.43
CA SER A 80 3.50 9.82 -9.87
C SER A 80 2.41 10.23 -10.83
N ASP A 81 2.65 10.10 -12.13
CA ASP A 81 1.70 10.51 -13.15
C ASP A 81 0.75 9.35 -13.49
N ILE A 82 1.11 8.11 -13.14
CA ILE A 82 0.46 6.89 -13.63
C ILE A 82 -0.28 6.13 -12.53
N LEU A 83 0.43 5.64 -11.51
CA LEU A 83 -0.13 4.73 -10.49
C LEU A 83 0.07 5.24 -9.06
N LEU A 84 1.26 5.76 -8.75
CA LEU A 84 1.70 6.00 -7.37
C LEU A 84 2.67 7.17 -7.30
N VAL A 85 2.45 8.07 -6.35
CA VAL A 85 3.35 9.21 -6.11
C VAL A 85 4.77 8.81 -5.70
N GLU A 86 4.97 7.61 -5.14
CA GLU A 86 6.30 7.13 -4.75
C GLU A 86 6.89 6.10 -5.73
N PRO A 87 8.23 6.07 -5.89
CA PRO A 87 8.93 5.22 -6.85
C PRO A 87 8.86 3.72 -6.50
N LEU A 88 8.99 2.86 -7.51
CA LEU A 88 8.78 1.40 -7.41
C LEU A 88 10.05 0.63 -6.99
N THR A 89 9.92 -0.34 -6.08
CA THR A 89 10.95 -1.36 -5.81
C THR A 89 10.38 -2.76 -5.52
N GLY A 90 10.35 -3.71 -6.47
CA GLY A 90 10.03 -5.10 -6.10
C GLY A 90 9.65 -6.06 -7.23
N SER A 91 9.80 -7.36 -6.96
CA SER A 91 9.39 -8.45 -7.85
C SER A 91 8.42 -9.46 -7.20
N GLY A 92 7.32 -9.80 -7.89
CA GLY A 92 6.44 -10.95 -7.62
C GLY A 92 6.52 -11.95 -8.79
N THR A 93 5.54 -12.85 -9.01
CA THR A 93 5.45 -13.68 -10.24
C THR A 93 4.01 -13.81 -10.79
N SER A 94 3.83 -13.80 -12.13
CA SER A 94 2.58 -14.10 -12.88
C SER A 94 2.92 -14.99 -14.05
N GLY A 95 2.18 -16.08 -14.26
CA GLY A 95 2.37 -16.93 -15.45
C GLY A 95 3.78 -17.49 -15.63
N GLY A 96 4.57 -17.62 -14.55
CA GLY A 96 5.95 -18.10 -14.58
C GLY A 96 7.03 -17.01 -14.77
N LEU A 97 6.66 -15.75 -14.98
CA LEU A 97 7.60 -14.61 -15.08
C LEU A 97 7.56 -13.73 -13.83
N PRO A 98 8.66 -13.05 -13.46
CA PRO A 98 8.64 -12.07 -12.39
C PRO A 98 7.64 -10.94 -12.69
N LYS A 99 6.66 -10.72 -11.81
CA LYS A 99 5.89 -9.48 -11.72
C LYS A 99 6.82 -8.39 -11.23
N LEU A 100 6.63 -7.17 -11.70
CA LEU A 100 7.12 -6.00 -10.99
C LEU A 100 6.01 -5.56 -10.03
N VAL A 101 6.30 -5.55 -8.72
CA VAL A 101 5.36 -5.08 -7.69
C VAL A 101 5.82 -3.69 -7.27
N PRO A 102 5.00 -2.66 -7.54
CA PRO A 102 5.16 -1.34 -6.95
C PRO A 102 5.33 -1.36 -5.43
N THR A 103 6.49 -0.96 -4.94
CA THR A 103 6.75 -0.77 -3.50
C THR A 103 7.29 0.62 -3.29
N THR A 104 6.70 1.33 -2.34
CA THR A 104 7.07 2.70 -2.00
C THR A 104 8.02 2.74 -0.80
N ALA A 105 8.76 3.83 -0.60
CA ALA A 105 9.68 3.97 0.54
C ALA A 105 8.94 3.88 1.88
N GLU A 106 7.75 4.47 1.94
CA GLU A 106 6.85 4.38 3.10
C GLU A 106 6.45 2.92 3.39
N SER A 107 6.11 2.14 2.36
CA SER A 107 5.75 0.72 2.53
C SER A 107 6.94 -0.14 2.99
N ALA A 108 8.16 0.16 2.53
CA ALA A 108 9.38 -0.50 3.00
C ALA A 108 9.66 -0.18 4.48
N HIS A 109 9.41 1.05 4.93
CA HIS A 109 9.52 1.43 6.34
C HIS A 109 8.47 0.71 7.20
N LYS A 110 7.22 0.62 6.73
CA LYS A 110 6.15 -0.15 7.41
C LYS A 110 6.51 -1.63 7.56
N ALA A 111 7.16 -2.23 6.56
CA ALA A 111 7.66 -3.61 6.66
C ALA A 111 8.74 -3.78 7.74
N ALA A 112 9.63 -2.79 7.90
CA ALA A 112 10.61 -2.80 9.00
C ALA A 112 9.95 -2.69 10.38
N THR A 113 8.89 -1.88 10.51
CA THR A 113 8.10 -1.77 11.75
C THR A 113 7.33 -3.06 12.06
N PHE A 114 6.72 -3.70 11.05
CA PHE A 114 6.08 -5.01 11.22
C PHE A 114 7.06 -6.07 11.74
N ASN A 115 8.30 -6.09 11.25
CA ASN A 115 9.32 -7.01 11.77
C ASN A 115 9.62 -6.79 13.26
N LYS A 116 9.49 -5.57 13.78
CA LYS A 116 9.64 -5.29 15.23
C LYS A 116 8.47 -5.83 16.06
N LEU A 117 7.27 -5.89 15.48
CA LEU A 117 6.07 -6.47 16.10
C LEU A 117 6.08 -8.00 16.07
N TYR A 118 6.52 -8.59 14.96
CA TYR A 118 6.51 -10.03 14.74
C TYR A 118 7.54 -10.77 15.61
N ARG A 119 8.74 -10.20 15.77
CA ARG A 119 9.87 -10.86 16.43
C ARG A 119 9.62 -11.25 17.90
N PRO A 120 9.02 -10.39 18.75
CA PRO A 120 8.79 -10.72 20.15
C PRO A 120 7.65 -11.71 20.41
N VAL A 121 6.77 -11.94 19.43
CA VAL A 121 5.58 -12.81 19.59
C VAL A 121 5.86 -14.24 19.12
N MET A 122 6.79 -14.42 18.19
CA MET A 122 7.06 -15.70 17.52
C MET A 122 8.39 -16.36 17.93
N ILE A 123 9.13 -15.76 18.86
CA ILE A 123 10.41 -16.29 19.40
C ILE A 123 10.34 -16.28 20.92
#